data_AF-A0A963WDS1-F1
#
_entry.id   AF-A0A963WDS1-F1
#
_cell.length_a   1.000
_cell.length_b   1.000
_cell.length_c   1.000
_cell.angle_alpha   90.00
_cell.angle_beta   90.00
_cell.angle_gamma   90.00
#
_symmetry.space_group_name_H-M   'P 1'
#
loop_
_entity.id
_entity.type
_entity.pdbx_description
1 polymer ?
#
loop_
_entity_poly.entity_id
_entity_poly.type
_entity_poly.pdbx_seq_one_letter_code
_entity_poly.pdbx_strand_id
1 'polypeptide(L)' 'AQCSACHATGVAGAPKFQDAAAWGPRITQGYDTLLLHALKGKGAMAPQGGGNFSDVEIGRAVV' A
#
# COMPACT_ATOMS: atom_id res chain seq x y z
N ALA A 1 3.11 -2.39 11.44
CA ALA A 1 3.56 -3.80 11.41
C ALA A 1 2.96 -4.58 10.25
N GLN A 2 1.65 -4.49 9.99
CA GLN A 2 1.01 -5.26 8.90
C GLN A 2 1.51 -4.86 7.50
N CYS A 3 1.58 -3.57 7.20
CA CYS A 3 2.05 -3.09 5.89
C CYS A 3 3.49 -3.57 5.59
N SER A 4 4.35 -3.53 6.62
CA SER A 4 5.74 -3.96 6.51
C SER A 4 5.92 -5.46 6.26
N ALA A 5 4.93 -6.30 6.60
CA ALA A 5 5.02 -7.74 6.34
C ALA A 5 5.24 -8.06 4.85
N CYS A 6 4.67 -7.23 3.96
CA CYS A 6 4.86 -7.38 2.52
C CYS A 6 5.79 -6.30 1.93
N HIS A 7 5.67 -5.05 2.37
CA HIS A 7 6.39 -3.91 1.77
C HIS A 7 7.82 -3.74 2.29
N ALA A 8 8.27 -4.45 3.33
CA ALA A 8 9.68 -4.37 3.74
C ALA A 8 10.61 -5.09 2.75
N THR A 9 10.20 -6.27 2.28
CA THR A 9 11.03 -7.14 1.42
C THR A 9 10.47 -7.30 0.01
N GLY A 10 9.24 -6.85 -0.24
CA GLY A 10 8.59 -6.94 -1.55
C GLY A 10 7.93 -8.30 -1.80
N VAL A 11 7.34 -8.89 -0.76
CA VAL A 11 6.64 -10.18 -0.84
C VAL A 11 5.58 -10.14 -1.93
N ALA A 12 5.51 -11.18 -2.76
CA ALA A 12 4.58 -11.29 -3.87
C ALA A 12 4.59 -10.10 -4.84
N GLY A 13 5.72 -9.40 -4.98
CA GLY A 13 5.87 -8.23 -5.85
C GLY A 13 5.33 -6.94 -5.25
N ALA A 14 5.12 -6.89 -3.93
CA ALA A 14 4.78 -5.64 -3.24
C ALA A 14 5.86 -4.58 -3.46
N PRO A 15 5.50 -3.31 -3.71
CA PRO A 15 6.47 -2.24 -3.87
C PRO A 15 7.19 -2.01 -2.53
N LYS A 16 8.52 -2.17 -2.51
CA LYS A 16 9.30 -2.03 -1.29
C LYS A 16 9.29 -0.59 -0.78
N PHE A 17 9.36 -0.40 0.54
CA PHE A 17 9.60 0.93 1.09
C PHE A 17 10.90 1.53 0.53
N GLN A 18 10.88 2.84 0.28
CA GLN A 18 12.00 3.62 -0.27
C GLN A 18 12.48 3.21 -1.67
N ASP A 19 11.80 2.29 -2.35
CA ASP A 19 12.08 1.95 -3.75
C ASP A 19 11.48 3.00 -4.68
N ALA A 20 12.26 4.06 -4.97
CA ALA A 20 11.81 5.17 -5.81
C ALA A 20 11.41 4.73 -7.22
N ALA A 21 12.06 3.71 -7.78
CA ALA A 21 11.74 3.20 -9.11
C ALA A 21 10.38 2.48 -9.12
N ALA A 22 10.08 1.71 -8.08
CA ALA A 22 8.76 1.10 -7.93
C ALA A 22 7.68 2.15 -7.61
N TRP A 23 7.95 3.12 -6.76
CA TRP A 23 6.95 4.09 -6.31
C TRP A 23 6.69 5.23 -7.31
N GLY A 24 7.67 5.62 -8.13
CA GLY A 24 7.53 6.68 -9.13
C GLY A 24 6.23 6.62 -9.95
N PRO A 25 5.98 5.55 -10.74
CA PRO A 25 4.76 5.41 -11.55
C PRO A 25 3.49 5.16 -10.73
N ARG A 26 3.60 4.88 -9.43
CA ARG A 26 2.45 4.70 -8.53
C ARG A 26 2.00 6.04 -7.96
N ILE A 27 2.95 6.87 -7.53
CA ILE A 27 2.69 8.22 -7.01
C ILE A 27 2.03 9.11 -8.07
N THR A 28 2.36 8.94 -9.36
CA THR A 28 1.69 9.68 -10.45
C THR A 28 0.20 9.40 -10.58
N GLN A 29 -0.32 8.30 -10.01
CA GLN A 29 -1.76 7.99 -9.98
C GLN A 29 -2.53 8.83 -8.96
N GLY A 30 -1.83 9.56 -8.09
CA GLY A 30 -2.39 10.41 -7.06
C GLY A 30 -2.78 9.68 -5.77
N TYR A 31 -2.88 10.45 -4.68
CA TYR A 31 -3.14 9.92 -3.34
C TYR A 31 -4.44 9.13 -3.25
N ASP A 32 -5.55 9.68 -3.75
CA ASP A 32 -6.86 9.04 -3.64
C ASP A 32 -6.90 7.66 -4.30
N THR A 33 -6.21 7.50 -5.43
CA THR A 33 -6.09 6.21 -6.12
C THR A 33 -5.31 5.20 -5.29
N LEU A 34 -4.19 5.63 -4.70
CA LEU A 34 -3.37 4.77 -3.85
C LEU A 34 -4.13 4.37 -2.57
N LEU A 35 -4.85 5.32 -1.97
CA LEU A 35 -5.69 5.06 -0.82
C LEU A 35 -6.81 4.07 -1.15
N LEU A 36 -7.50 4.25 -2.29
CA LEU A 36 -8.54 3.32 -2.73
C LEU A 36 -7.98 1.90 -2.89
N HIS A 37 -6.79 1.75 -3.47
CA HIS A 37 -6.12 0.45 -3.59
C HIS A 37 -5.75 -0.15 -2.23
N ALA A 38 -5.29 0.66 -1.27
CA ALA A 38 -5.02 0.21 0.09
C ALA A 38 -6.29 -0.24 0.82
N LEU A 39 -7.39 0.49 0.67
CA LEU A 39 -8.68 0.19 1.31
C LEU A 39 -9.35 -1.04 0.72
N LYS A 40 -9.37 -1.17 -0.61
CA LYS A 40 -10.10 -2.24 -1.32
C LYS A 40 -9.24 -3.43 -1.72
N GLY A 41 -7.92 -3.33 -1.55
CA GLY A 41 -6.97 -4.33 -2.01
C GLY A 41 -6.67 -4.19 -3.50
N LYS A 42 -5.53 -4.73 -3.93
CA LYS A 42 -5.08 -4.75 -5.32
C LYS A 42 -4.06 -5.87 -5.54
N GLY A 43 -4.32 -6.75 -6.50
CA GLY A 43 -3.46 -7.91 -6.76
C GLY A 43 -3.36 -8.81 -5.52
N ALA A 44 -2.14 -9.10 -5.07
CA ALA A 44 -1.89 -9.90 -3.86
C ALA A 44 -2.11 -9.14 -2.54
N MET A 45 -2.31 -7.82 -2.58
CA MET A 45 -2.57 -7.02 -1.39
C MET A 45 -4.06 -7.11 -1.00
N ALA A 46 -4.34 -7.69 0.16
CA ALA A 46 -5.69 -7.78 0.71
C ALA A 46 -6.26 -6.38 1.09
N PRO A 47 -7.60 -6.22 1.12
CA PRO A 47 -8.23 -5.00 1.61
C PRO A 47 -7.70 -4.61 2.99
N GLN A 48 -7.37 -3.32 3.17
CA GLN A 48 -6.85 -2.77 4.43
C GLN A 48 -5.62 -3.52 4.98
N GLY A 49 -4.80 -4.11 4.11
CA GLY A 49 -3.65 -4.92 4.53
C GLY A 49 -4.02 -6.21 5.26
N GLY A 50 -5.26 -6.70 5.10
CA GLY A 50 -5.76 -7.93 5.71
C GLY A 50 -6.26 -7.76 7.15
N GLY A 51 -6.48 -6.53 7.61
CA GLY A 51 -7.07 -6.23 8.92
C GLY A 51 -8.39 -5.47 8.82
N ASN A 52 -8.97 -5.14 9.97
CA ASN A 52 -10.14 -4.29 10.09
C ASN A 52 -9.71 -2.96 10.73
N PHE A 53 -9.15 -2.08 9.91
CA PHE A 53 -8.65 -0.77 10.34
C PHE A 53 -9.62 0.34 9.92
N SER A 54 -9.50 1.52 10.53
CA SER A 54 -10.24 2.69 10.04
C SER A 54 -9.63 3.22 8.74
N ASP A 55 -10.46 3.84 7.90
CA ASP A 55 -9.99 4.48 6.65
C ASP A 55 -8.94 5.57 6.94
N VAL A 56 -9.05 6.23 8.09
CA VAL A 56 -8.09 7.24 8.55
C VAL A 56 -6.72 6.63 8.83
N GLU A 57 -6.66 5.47 9.47
CA GLU A 57 -5.39 4.77 9.74
C GLU A 57 -4.73 4.29 8.45
N ILE A 58 -5.52 3.75 7.52
CA ILE A 58 -5.01 3.37 6.20
C ILE A 58 -4.52 4.60 5.44
N GLY A 59 -5.26 5.70 5.48
CA GLY A 59 -4.88 6.97 4.85
C GLY A 59 -3.54 7.51 5.34
N ARG A 60 -3.27 7.41 6.65
CA ARG A 60 -1.98 7.81 7.23
C ARG A 60 -0.82 6.90 6.84
N ALA A 61 -1.08 5.64 6.50
CA ALA A 61 -0.05 4.69 6.10
C ALA A 61 0.37 4.82 4.62
N VAL A 62 -0.41 5.53 3.80
CA VAL A 62 -0.14 5.74 2.37
C VAL A 62 0.82 6.91 2.12
N VAL A 63 1.03 7.78 3.12
CA VAL A 63 1.93 8.95 3.05
C VAL A 63 3.31 8.69 3.64
#